data_AF-A0A7J5Y9R8-F1
#
_entry.id   AF-A0A7J5Y9R8-F1
#
_cell.length_a   1.000
_cell.length_b   1.000
_cell.length_c   1.000
_cell.angle_alpha   90.00
_cell.angle_beta   90.00
_cell.angle_gamma   90.00
#
_symmetry.space_group_name_H-M   'P 1'
#
loop_
_entity.id
_entity.type
_entity.pdbx_description
1 polymer ?
#
loop_
_entity_poly.entity_id
_entity_poly.type
_entity_poly.pdbx_seq_one_letter_code
_entity_poly.pdbx_strand_id
1 'polypeptide(L)'
;MKNKSLAVGTKTGYKLFSLTMVDKLDCIHESAETPDVYIAERLFSSSLVVVVSTAMPQRMNIYHFKKETEICNYSYPNTILAVKLNRQLHFMSPVSGHVMSYRLWVWTIWTLWT
;
A
#
# COMPACT_ATOMS: atom_id res chain seq x y z
N MET A 1 12.85 10.20 14.79
CA MET A 1 11.50 9.74 15.18
C MET A 1 10.77 9.22 13.94
N LYS A 2 10.18 8.02 13.98
CA LYS A 2 9.29 7.57 12.90
C LYS A 2 8.04 8.45 12.94
N ASN A 3 7.81 9.30 11.94
CA ASN A 3 6.54 10.01 11.81
C ASN A 3 5.45 8.97 11.59
N LYS A 4 4.64 8.74 12.62
CA LYS A 4 3.53 7.79 12.60
C LYS A 4 2.38 8.44 11.85
N SER A 5 1.71 7.67 11.00
CA SER A 5 0.50 8.08 10.32
C SER A 5 -0.52 6.95 10.39
N LEU A 6 -1.79 7.33 10.39
CA LEU A 6 -2.93 6.44 10.30
C LEU A 6 -3.47 6.48 8.87
N ALA A 7 -3.68 5.33 8.26
CA ALA A 7 -4.39 5.22 7.00
C ALA A 7 -5.76 4.59 7.26
N VAL A 8 -6.81 5.13 6.64
CA VAL A 8 -8.19 4.70 6.83
C VAL A 8 -8.80 4.45 5.46
N GLY A 9 -9.16 3.20 5.18
CA GLY A 9 -10.01 2.83 4.05
C GLY A 9 -11.48 3.08 4.38
N THR A 10 -12.24 3.56 3.41
CA THR A 10 -13.67 3.87 3.54
C THR A 10 -14.41 3.43 2.27
N LYS A 11 -15.75 3.41 2.34
CA LYS A 11 -16.59 3.14 1.17
C LYS A 11 -16.43 4.20 0.06
N THR A 12 -16.05 5.41 0.43
CA THR A 12 -15.94 6.54 -0.51
C THR A 12 -14.50 6.82 -0.93
N GLY A 13 -13.51 6.02 -0.53
CA GLY A 13 -12.10 6.39 -0.71
C GLY A 13 -11.17 5.94 0.40
N TYR A 14 -10.05 6.64 0.53
CA TYR A 14 -9.15 6.50 1.66
C TYR A 14 -8.70 7.86 2.20
N LYS A 15 -8.30 7.89 3.47
CA LYS A 15 -7.77 9.06 4.17
C LYS A 15 -6.47 8.73 4.88
N LEU A 16 -5.54 9.66 4.86
CA LEU A 16 -4.26 9.58 5.56
C LEU A 16 -4.21 10.67 6.62
N PHE A 17 -3.92 10.30 7.87
CA PHE A 17 -3.81 11.21 9.00
C PHE A 17 -2.42 11.17 9.62
N SER A 18 -1.91 12.32 10.05
CA SER A 18 -0.68 12.42 10.83
C SER A 18 -1.00 12.16 12.30
N LEU A 19 -0.16 11.36 12.97
CA LEU A 19 -0.24 11.10 14.41
C LEU A 19 0.81 11.92 15.17
N THR A 20 1.08 13.14 14.71
CA THR A 20 2.06 14.06 15.31
C THR A 20 1.58 14.64 16.64
N MET A 21 0.26 14.79 16.81
CA MET A 21 -0.37 15.23 18.06
C MET A 21 -1.41 14.19 18.49
N VAL A 22 -1.59 14.01 19.79
CA VAL A 22 -2.55 13.04 20.34
C VAL A 22 -3.98 13.60 20.33
N ASP A 23 -4.11 14.92 20.50
CA ASP A 23 -5.41 15.58 20.63
C ASP A 23 -6.05 15.96 19.29
N LYS A 24 -5.29 15.87 18.19
CA LYS A 24 -5.76 16.24 16.85
C LYS A 24 -5.12 15.36 15.78
N LEU A 25 -5.99 14.80 14.93
CA LEU A 25 -5.60 14.08 13.72
C LEU A 25 -5.57 15.05 12.54
N ASP A 26 -4.38 15.42 12.08
CA ASP A 26 -4.25 16.28 10.90
C ASP A 26 -4.36 15.42 9.64
N CYS A 27 -5.35 15.72 8.78
CA CYS A 27 -5.51 15.06 7.50
C CYS A 27 -4.37 15.45 6.56
N ILE A 28 -3.61 14.46 6.09
CA ILE A 28 -2.49 14.61 5.16
C ILE A 28 -3.01 14.59 3.72
N HIS A 29 -3.92 13.66 3.45
CA HIS A 29 -4.48 13.45 2.12
C HIS A 29 -5.79 12.66 2.22
N GLU A 30 -6.71 12.97 1.33
CA GLU A 30 -7.96 12.26 1.12
C GLU A 30 -8.13 12.08 -0.38
N SER A 31 -8.48 10.86 -0.80
CA SER A 31 -8.80 10.55 -2.20
C SER A 31 -10.09 9.75 -2.25
N ALA A 32 -10.98 10.17 -3.14
CA ALA A 32 -12.25 9.53 -3.45
C ALA A 32 -12.24 8.83 -4.83
N GLU A 33 -11.08 8.76 -5.49
CA GLU A 33 -10.95 8.17 -6.84
C GLU A 33 -11.21 6.67 -6.85
N THR A 34 -10.82 5.98 -5.76
CA THR A 34 -11.02 4.55 -5.59
C THR A 34 -12.04 4.32 -4.47
N PRO A 35 -13.30 3.98 -4.77
CA PRO A 35 -14.29 3.65 -3.74
C PRO A 35 -14.03 2.26 -3.13
N ASP A 36 -14.76 1.96 -2.07
CA ASP A 36 -14.77 0.66 -1.38
C ASP A 36 -13.38 0.14 -0.98
N VAL A 37 -12.54 1.03 -0.47
CA VAL A 37 -11.18 0.71 -0.03
C VAL A 37 -11.23 -0.02 1.30
N TYR A 38 -10.72 -1.25 1.33
CA TYR A 38 -10.60 -2.04 2.57
C TYR A 38 -9.15 -2.21 3.03
N ILE A 39 -8.16 -1.99 2.14
CA ILE A 39 -6.75 -1.88 2.52
C ILE A 39 -6.21 -0.54 2.03
N ALA A 40 -5.70 0.27 2.95
CA ALA A 40 -4.92 1.47 2.67
C ALA A 40 -3.67 1.43 3.55
N GLU A 41 -2.49 1.34 2.95
CA GLU A 41 -1.21 1.24 3.68
C GLU A 41 -0.23 2.29 3.15
N ARG A 42 0.29 3.14 4.03
CA ARG A 42 1.26 4.19 3.65
C ARG A 42 2.68 3.74 3.96
N LEU A 43 3.60 3.97 3.02
CA LEU A 43 5.03 3.67 3.25
C LEU A 43 5.65 4.73 4.19
N PHE A 44 5.61 4.47 5.50
CA PHE A 44 6.15 5.38 6.53
C PHE A 44 5.66 6.83 6.31
N SER A 45 6.57 7.81 6.34
CA SER A 45 6.33 9.22 6.07
C SER A 45 6.43 9.61 4.59
N SER A 46 6.54 8.65 3.66
CA SER A 46 6.61 8.94 2.22
C SER A 46 5.27 9.41 1.66
N SER A 47 5.27 9.83 0.39
CA SER A 47 4.06 10.17 -0.37
C SER A 47 3.44 8.95 -1.08
N LEU A 48 3.88 7.74 -0.72
CA LEU A 48 3.43 6.49 -1.33
C LEU A 48 2.37 5.84 -0.47
N VAL A 49 1.28 5.43 -1.11
CA VAL A 49 0.20 4.69 -0.50
C VAL A 49 -0.18 3.53 -1.40
N VAL A 50 -0.44 2.38 -0.78
CA VAL A 50 -1.00 1.22 -1.44
C VAL A 50 -2.46 1.10 -1.07
N VAL A 51 -3.30 0.86 -2.07
CA VAL A 51 -4.75 0.78 -1.95
C VAL A 51 -5.22 -0.51 -2.58
N VAL A 52 -6.15 -1.20 -1.91
CA VAL A 52 -6.91 -2.33 -2.46
C VAL A 52 -8.39 -2.05 -2.24
N SER A 53 -9.17 -2.17 -3.31
CA SER A 53 -10.61 -1.96 -3.30
C SER A 53 -11.38 -3.27 -3.35
N THR A 54 -12.59 -3.24 -2.80
CA THR A 54 -13.50 -4.40 -2.79
C THR A 54 -13.98 -4.74 -4.21
N ALA A 55 -14.04 -3.75 -5.11
CA ALA A 55 -14.36 -3.96 -6.52
C ALA A 55 -13.30 -4.78 -7.26
N MET A 56 -12.02 -4.63 -6.86
CA MET A 56 -10.89 -5.35 -7.44
C MET A 56 -9.98 -5.91 -6.34
N PRO A 57 -10.45 -6.91 -5.57
CA PRO A 57 -9.77 -7.36 -4.34
C PRO A 57 -8.44 -8.08 -4.61
N GLN A 58 -8.21 -8.42 -5.88
CA GLN A 58 -6.99 -9.06 -6.38
C GLN A 58 -5.97 -8.04 -6.92
N ARG A 59 -6.32 -6.75 -6.98
CA ARG A 59 -5.47 -5.71 -7.56
C ARG A 59 -4.93 -4.78 -6.47
N MET A 60 -3.61 -4.70 -6.39
CA MET A 60 -2.90 -3.77 -5.52
C MET A 60 -2.49 -2.54 -6.32
N ASN A 61 -3.01 -1.37 -5.97
CA ASN A 61 -2.68 -0.12 -6.64
C ASN A 61 -1.72 0.69 -5.78
N ILE A 62 -0.67 1.23 -6.40
CA ILE A 62 0.34 2.07 -5.74
C ILE A 62 0.21 3.49 -6.26
N TYR A 63 -0.12 4.42 -5.37
CA TYR A 63 -0.29 5.83 -5.69
C TYR A 63 0.79 6.70 -5.06
N HIS A 64 1.17 7.76 -5.77
CA HIS A 64 1.94 8.86 -5.22
C HIS A 64 1.03 10.06 -4.97
N PHE A 65 0.40 10.12 -3.81
CA PHE A 65 -0.68 11.09 -3.55
C PHE A 65 -0.26 12.55 -3.66
N LYS A 66 1.01 12.91 -3.39
CA LYS A 66 1.48 14.30 -3.60
C LYS A 66 1.66 14.70 -5.07
N LYS A 67 1.76 13.71 -5.96
CA LYS A 67 1.88 13.92 -7.41
C LYS A 67 0.57 13.61 -8.13
N GLU A 68 -0.43 13.10 -7.40
CA GLU A 68 -1.72 12.67 -7.96
C GLU A 68 -1.58 11.69 -9.12
N THR A 69 -0.61 10.78 -9.01
CA THR A 69 -0.32 9.78 -10.05
C THR A 69 -0.39 8.37 -9.50
N GLU A 70 -1.02 7.47 -10.24
CA GLU A 70 -0.80 6.03 -10.10
C GLU A 70 0.61 5.69 -10.59
N ILE A 71 1.40 5.00 -9.76
CA ILE A 71 2.74 4.53 -10.14
C ILE A 71 2.63 3.18 -10.83
N CYS A 72 1.90 2.26 -10.23
CA CYS A 72 1.68 0.93 -10.79
C CYS A 72 0.49 0.26 -10.12
N ASN A 73 -0.04 -0.75 -10.82
CA ASN A 73 -0.94 -1.73 -10.24
C ASN A 73 -0.38 -3.14 -10.47
N TYR A 74 -0.58 -4.00 -9.48
CA TYR A 74 -0.22 -5.41 -9.54
C TYR A 74 -1.49 -6.24 -9.37
N SER A 75 -1.75 -7.14 -10.31
CA SER A 75 -2.87 -8.06 -10.24
C SER A 75 -2.37 -9.43 -9.78
N TYR A 76 -3.05 -10.00 -8.79
CA TYR A 76 -2.75 -11.30 -8.20
C TYR A 76 -3.85 -12.31 -8.56
N PRO A 77 -3.59 -13.61 -8.52
CA PRO A 77 -4.62 -14.62 -8.81
C PRO A 77 -5.66 -14.78 -7.69
N ASN A 78 -5.33 -14.33 -6.46
CA ASN A 78 -6.16 -14.46 -5.27
C ASN A 78 -6.39 -13.10 -4.61
N THR A 79 -7.43 -13.00 -3.79
CA THR A 79 -7.75 -11.80 -3.02
C THR A 79 -6.62 -11.44 -2.06
N ILE A 80 -6.25 -10.17 -2.04
CA ILE A 80 -5.24 -9.62 -1.14
C ILE A 80 -5.86 -9.46 0.25
N LEU A 81 -5.25 -10.11 1.25
CA LEU A 81 -5.73 -10.09 2.63
C LEU A 81 -5.01 -9.05 3.50
N ALA A 82 -3.75 -8.76 3.19
CA ALA A 82 -2.94 -7.79 3.91
C ALA A 82 -1.81 -7.28 3.01
N VAL A 83 -1.39 -6.03 3.24
CA VAL A 83 -0.23 -5.42 2.60
C VAL A 83 0.67 -4.86 3.69
N LYS A 84 1.99 -5.08 3.57
CA LYS A 84 2.99 -4.49 4.47
C LYS A 84 4.12 -3.89 3.65
N LEU A 85 4.39 -2.61 3.88
CA LEU A 85 5.42 -1.87 3.16
C LEU A 85 6.68 -1.73 4.02
N ASN A 86 7.85 -1.94 3.41
CA ASN A 86 9.15 -1.71 4.04
C ASN A 86 10.05 -0.90 3.09
N ARG A 87 10.95 -0.09 3.64
CA ARG A 87 11.98 0.65 2.88
C ARG A 87 13.17 -0.24 2.50
N GLN A 88 13.37 -1.37 3.19
CA GLN A 88 14.48 -2.27 2.90
C GLN A 88 14.15 -3.21 1.75
N LEU A 89 14.98 -3.14 0.71
CA LEU A 89 15.02 -4.10 -0.39
C LEU A 89 15.95 -5.27 -0.04
N HIS A 90 15.82 -5.89 1.14
CA HIS A 90 16.61 -7.08 1.48
C HIS A 90 15.82 -8.10 2.32
N PHE A 91 15.89 -9.35 1.84
CA PHE A 91 15.52 -10.65 2.40
C PHE A 91 14.61 -10.71 3.64
N MET A 92 13.41 -11.26 3.44
CA MET A 92 12.68 -11.98 4.48
C MET A 92 12.43 -13.41 3.97
N SER A 93 12.86 -14.39 4.76
CA SER A 93 12.69 -15.83 4.58
C SER A 93 11.21 -16.24 4.61
N PRO A 94 10.84 -17.44 4.10
CA PRO A 94 9.46 -17.90 4.13
C PRO A 94 8.96 -18.02 5.57
N VAL A 95 7.86 -17.31 5.87
CA VAL A 95 7.07 -17.56 7.09
C VAL A 95 6.13 -18.70 6.76
N SER A 96 6.27 -19.81 7.47
CA SER A 96 5.49 -21.03 7.24
C SER A 96 3.99 -20.76 7.28
N GLY A 97 3.28 -21.25 6.25
CA GLY A 97 1.84 -21.45 6.25
C GLY A 97 1.00 -20.18 6.11
N HIS A 98 0.49 -19.94 4.89
CA HIS A 98 -0.63 -19.04 4.57
C HIS A 98 -0.34 -17.53 4.40
N VAL A 99 0.89 -17.05 4.64
CA VAL A 99 1.24 -15.64 4.35
C VAL A 99 2.06 -15.56 3.05
N MET A 100 1.41 -15.19 1.94
CA MET A 100 2.10 -14.91 0.69
C MET A 100 2.77 -13.53 0.76
N SER A 101 4.07 -13.53 1.08
CA SER A 101 4.90 -12.32 1.06
C SER A 101 5.33 -12.01 -0.38
N TYR A 102 4.52 -11.25 -1.12
CA TYR A 102 4.90 -10.78 -2.45
C TYR A 102 5.93 -9.64 -2.33
N ARG A 103 7.20 -9.97 -2.56
CA ARG A 103 8.28 -8.98 -2.71
C ARG A 103 7.92 -8.02 -3.84
N LEU A 104 7.93 -6.72 -3.55
CA LEU A 104 7.95 -5.64 -4.53
C LEU A 104 9.23 -5.76 -5.38
N TRP A 105 9.18 -6.56 -6.44
CA TRP A 105 10.18 -6.51 -7.51
C TRP A 105 9.70 -5.49 -8.53
N VAL A 106 10.31 -4.32 -8.51
CA VAL A 106 10.59 -3.60 -9.76
C VAL A 106 11.99 -4.04 -10.15
N TRP A 107 12.14 -4.43 -11.43
CA TRP A 107 13.30 -5.02 -12.12
C TRP A 107 13.24 -6.53 -12.33
N THR A 108 12.45 -6.94 -13.31
CA THR A 108 12.79 -8.07 -14.19
C THR A 108 13.71 -7.52 -15.28
N ILE A 109 14.95 -8.00 -15.37
CA ILE A 109 15.73 -8.37 -16.58
C ILE A 109 17.05 -8.97 -16.05
N TRP A 110 17.49 -10.08 -16.64
CA TRP A 110 18.46 -11.10 -16.15
C TRP A 110 17.82 -12.11 -15.19
N THR A 111 17.45 -13.32 -15.56
CA THR A 111 17.73 -14.13 -16.74
C THR A 111 16.61 -15.16 -16.85
N LEU A 112 15.98 -15.20 -18.04
CA LEU A 112 15.25 -16.37 -18.50
C LEU A 112 16.18 -17.59 -18.46
N TRP A 113 15.58 -18.73 -18.13
CA TRP A 113 16.06 -20.03 -18.53
C TRP A 113 16.45 -20.03 -20.02
N THR A 114 17.72 -20.29 -20.28
CA THR A 114 18.17 -21.37 -21.16
C THR A 114 19.35 -22.03 -20.49
#